data_AF-A0A2J8AIA2-F1
#
_entry.id   AF-A0A2J8AIA2-F1
#
_cell.length_a   1.000
_cell.length_b   1.000
_cell.length_c   1.000
_cell.angle_alpha   90.00
_cell.angle_beta   90.00
_cell.angle_gamma   90.00
#
_symmetry.space_group_name_H-M   'P 1'
#
loop_
_entity.id
_entity.type
_entity.pdbx_description
1 polymer ?
#
loop_
_entity_poly.entity_id
_entity_poly.type
_entity_poly.pdbx_seq_one_letter_code
_entity_poly.pdbx_strand_id
1 'polypeptide(L)'
;MLSSGRFPHGHQSRRAAAKERLDVLMVVAKAECGYGRDAEAWLSSHVFTCPSGHLYIVGSCGCPTQSAICPECRCYVGGSDHILGPGNRLAHGEVAQLRAEAGGK
;
A
#
# COMPACT_ATOMS: atom_id res chain seq x y z
N MET A 1 26.60 10.69 38.04
CA MET A 1 25.22 11.02 37.65
C MET A 1 25.16 11.32 36.15
N LEU A 2 25.17 10.30 35.30
CA LEU A 2 24.86 10.47 33.88
C LEU A 2 23.80 9.43 33.54
N SER A 3 22.56 9.90 33.61
CA SER A 3 21.37 9.15 33.28
C SER A 3 21.42 8.77 31.80
N SER A 4 21.64 7.49 31.52
CA SER A 4 21.55 6.92 30.18
C SER A 4 20.10 6.98 29.70
N GLY A 5 19.76 8.07 29.02
CA GLY A 5 18.46 8.29 28.39
C GLY A 5 18.17 7.20 27.35
N ARG A 6 17.25 6.31 27.68
CA ARG A 6 16.72 5.30 26.77
C ARG A 6 15.75 5.98 25.81
N PHE A 7 16.24 6.34 24.63
CA PHE A 7 15.44 6.98 23.58
C PHE A 7 14.36 6.03 23.00
N PRO A 8 13.06 6.40 22.98
CA PRO A 8 11.96 5.57 22.49
C PRO A 8 11.74 5.68 20.97
N HIS A 9 12.80 5.69 20.16
CA HIS A 9 12.71 6.00 18.72
C HIS A 9 12.23 4.84 17.83
N GLY A 10 12.07 3.61 18.33
CA GLY A 10 11.72 2.45 17.48
C GLY A 10 10.24 2.36 17.06
N HIS A 11 9.30 2.82 17.89
CA HIS A 11 7.86 2.76 17.58
C HIS A 11 7.35 4.04 16.90
N GLN A 12 7.88 5.20 17.28
CA GLN A 12 7.49 6.49 16.69
C GLN A 12 7.97 6.60 15.24
N SER A 13 9.18 6.11 14.93
CA SER A 13 9.69 6.07 13.56
C SER A 13 8.86 5.19 12.63
N ARG A 14 8.48 3.98 13.09
CA ARG A 14 7.61 3.08 12.33
C ARG A 14 6.23 3.68 12.08
N ARG A 15 5.62 4.29 13.10
CA ARG A 15 4.33 4.98 12.96
C ARG A 15 4.39 6.14 11.98
N ALA A 16 5.43 6.97 12.04
CA ALA A 16 5.61 8.08 11.13
C ALA A 16 5.76 7.61 9.67
N ALA A 17 6.60 6.59 9.44
CA ALA A 17 6.78 6.01 8.10
C ALA A 17 5.51 5.34 7.57
N ALA A 18 4.77 4.62 8.42
CA ALA A 18 3.48 4.02 8.05
C ALA A 18 2.45 5.09 7.69
N LYS A 19 2.40 6.18 8.47
CA LYS A 19 1.54 7.32 8.20
C LYS A 19 1.86 7.99 6.87
N GLU A 20 3.13 8.24 6.58
CA GLU A 20 3.55 8.85 5.31
C GLU A 20 3.12 8.00 4.11
N ARG A 21 3.38 6.68 4.17
CA ARG A 21 2.97 5.74 3.12
C ARG A 21 1.45 5.71 2.95
N LEU A 22 0.71 5.66 4.07
CA LEU A 22 -0.74 5.67 4.05
C LEU A 22 -1.28 6.99 3.45
N ASP A 23 -0.70 8.14 3.82
CA ASP A 23 -1.12 9.44 3.31
C ASP A 23 -0.96 9.51 1.78
N VAL A 24 0.13 8.98 1.21
CA VAL A 24 0.31 8.87 -0.25
C VAL A 24 -0.77 7.99 -0.88
N LEU A 25 -1.03 6.81 -0.31
CA LEU A 25 -2.09 5.91 -0.81
C LEU A 25 -3.46 6.59 -0.77
N MET A 26 -3.75 7.34 0.29
CA MET A 26 -5.02 8.06 0.44
C MET A 26 -5.18 9.19 -0.59
N VAL A 27 -4.09 9.89 -0.95
CA VAL A 27 -4.13 10.91 -2.01
C VAL A 27 -4.53 10.28 -3.35
N VAL A 28 -3.90 9.15 -3.71
CA VAL A 28 -4.23 8.44 -4.95
C VAL A 28 -5.66 7.90 -4.91
N ALA A 29 -6.09 7.30 -3.79
CA ALA A 29 -7.44 6.78 -3.65
C ALA A 29 -8.50 7.87 -3.80
N LYS A 30 -8.28 9.06 -3.23
CA LYS A 30 -9.21 10.19 -3.38
C LYS A 30 -9.27 10.71 -4.81
N ALA A 31 -8.15 10.69 -5.53
CA ALA A 31 -8.10 11.09 -6.94
C ALA A 31 -8.83 10.10 -7.85
N GLU A 32 -8.66 8.79 -7.61
CA GLU A 32 -9.15 7.72 -8.50
C GLU A 32 -10.56 7.22 -8.17
N CYS A 33 -10.97 7.25 -6.88
CA CYS A 33 -12.25 6.70 -6.45
C CYS A 33 -13.44 7.56 -6.92
N GLY A 34 -13.23 8.82 -7.29
CA GLY A 34 -14.30 9.75 -7.66
C GLY A 34 -15.11 10.24 -6.46
N TYR A 35 -15.86 11.32 -6.64
CA TYR A 35 -16.59 12.01 -5.56
C TYR A 35 -17.74 11.14 -5.01
N GLY A 36 -17.75 10.88 -3.71
CA GLY A 36 -18.83 10.18 -3.00
C GLY A 36 -18.64 8.67 -2.76
N ARG A 37 -17.49 8.09 -3.13
CA ARG A 37 -17.11 6.73 -2.75
C ARG A 37 -16.07 6.72 -1.62
N ASP A 38 -16.08 5.68 -0.79
CA ASP A 38 -15.14 5.53 0.32
C ASP A 38 -13.72 5.25 -0.18
N ALA A 39 -12.83 6.25 -0.08
CA ALA A 39 -11.43 6.14 -0.51
C ALA A 39 -10.68 5.04 0.25
N GLU A 40 -11.02 4.84 1.53
CA GLU A 40 -10.50 3.76 2.34
C GLU A 40 -10.91 2.38 1.82
N ALA A 41 -12.16 2.20 1.37
CA ALA A 41 -12.60 0.93 0.80
C ALA A 41 -11.94 0.66 -0.56
N TRP A 42 -11.70 1.71 -1.35
CA TRP A 42 -11.04 1.63 -2.64
C TRP A 42 -9.63 1.03 -2.55
N LEU A 43 -8.85 1.42 -1.55
CA LEU A 43 -7.50 0.88 -1.33
C LEU A 43 -7.50 -0.65 -1.14
N SER A 44 -8.53 -1.21 -0.52
CA SER A 44 -8.61 -2.66 -0.29
C SER A 44 -8.81 -3.48 -1.56
N SER A 45 -9.29 -2.86 -2.65
CA SER A 45 -9.55 -3.53 -3.93
C SER A 45 -8.62 -3.11 -5.08
N HIS A 46 -7.83 -2.05 -4.90
CA HIS A 46 -6.99 -1.49 -5.98
C HIS A 46 -5.48 -1.53 -5.66
N VAL A 47 -5.10 -1.88 -4.44
CA VAL A 47 -3.69 -2.01 -4.04
C VAL A 47 -3.29 -3.47 -4.06
N PHE A 48 -2.17 -3.75 -4.72
CA PHE A 48 -1.60 -5.07 -4.93
C PHE A 48 -0.16 -5.11 -4.43
N THR A 49 0.34 -6.30 -4.15
CA THR A 49 1.74 -6.55 -3.86
C THR A 49 2.36 -7.46 -4.90
N CYS A 50 3.60 -7.13 -5.27
CA CYS A 50 4.40 -7.98 -6.14
C CYS A 50 4.87 -9.24 -5.39
N PRO A 51 5.46 -10.23 -6.09
CA PRO A 51 5.99 -11.44 -5.44
C PRO A 51 7.00 -11.15 -4.32
N SER A 52 7.73 -10.03 -4.40
CA SER A 52 8.69 -9.59 -3.37
C SER A 52 8.08 -8.69 -2.29
N GLY A 53 6.79 -8.34 -2.37
CA GLY A 53 6.08 -7.58 -1.33
C GLY A 53 6.01 -6.06 -1.54
N HIS A 54 6.48 -5.51 -2.66
CA HIS A 54 6.33 -4.09 -2.97
C HIS A 54 4.90 -3.75 -3.37
N LEU A 55 4.37 -2.65 -2.84
CA LEU A 55 3.02 -2.17 -3.12
C LEU A 55 2.97 -1.50 -4.49
N TYR A 56 1.91 -1.78 -5.24
CA TYR A 56 1.56 -1.06 -6.46
C TYR A 56 0.04 -0.93 -6.59
N ILE A 57 -0.39 -0.01 -7.43
CA ILE A 57 -1.81 0.31 -7.62
C ILE A 57 -2.24 -0.09 -9.02
N VAL A 58 -3.40 -0.71 -9.12
CA VAL A 58 -4.13 -0.91 -10.37
C VAL A 58 -5.34 0.02 -10.34
N GLY A 59 -5.30 1.07 -11.15
CA GLY A 59 -6.37 2.06 -11.22
C GLY A 59 -7.63 1.56 -11.96
N SER A 60 -8.54 2.49 -12.26
CA SER A 60 -9.77 2.22 -13.03
C SER A 60 -10.73 1.23 -12.33
N CYS A 61 -10.93 0.03 -12.88
CA CYS A 61 -11.86 -0.99 -12.37
C CYS A 61 -11.27 -1.88 -11.26
N GLY A 62 -10.00 -1.68 -10.90
CA GLY A 62 -9.29 -2.48 -9.89
C GLY A 62 -8.79 -3.83 -10.40
N CYS A 63 -9.12 -4.21 -11.64
CA CYS A 63 -8.66 -5.45 -12.26
C CYS A 63 -7.51 -5.19 -13.25
N PRO A 64 -6.39 -5.94 -13.18
CA PRO A 64 -5.24 -5.70 -14.04
C PRO A 64 -5.53 -6.01 -15.51
N THR A 65 -5.35 -5.02 -16.38
CA THR A 65 -5.40 -5.17 -17.84
C THR A 65 -4.05 -4.88 -18.50
N GLN A 66 -3.10 -4.38 -17.71
CA GLN A 66 -1.76 -4.02 -18.14
C GLN A 66 -0.73 -4.65 -17.22
N SER A 67 0.42 -4.97 -17.82
CA SER A 67 1.55 -5.55 -17.12
C SER A 67 2.74 -4.60 -17.14
N ALA A 68 3.53 -4.66 -16.07
CA ALA A 68 4.71 -3.83 -15.90
C ALA A 68 5.78 -4.59 -15.10
N ILE A 69 6.91 -3.91 -14.89
CA ILE A 69 8.02 -4.42 -14.10
C ILE A 69 8.13 -3.58 -12.82
N CYS A 70 8.22 -4.25 -11.66
CA CYS A 70 8.45 -3.59 -10.39
C CYS A 70 9.79 -2.81 -10.43
N PRO A 71 9.81 -1.50 -10.12
CA PRO A 71 11.04 -0.71 -10.17
C PRO A 71 12.06 -1.11 -9.10
N GLU A 72 11.62 -1.76 -8.02
CA GLU A 72 12.46 -2.16 -6.89
C GLU A 72 13.08 -3.56 -7.07
N CYS A 73 12.24 -4.59 -7.30
CA CYS A 73 12.72 -5.97 -7.42
C CYS A 73 12.77 -6.54 -8.84
N ARG A 74 12.29 -5.80 -9.84
CA ARG A 74 12.20 -6.22 -11.24
C ARG A 74 11.33 -7.46 -11.50
N CYS A 75 10.50 -7.87 -10.53
CA CYS A 75 9.48 -8.89 -10.76
C CYS A 75 8.34 -8.35 -11.64
N TYR A 76 7.65 -9.27 -12.31
CA TYR A 76 6.43 -8.98 -13.06
C TYR A 76 5.30 -8.51 -12.13
N VAL A 77 4.64 -7.41 -12.49
CA VAL A 77 3.47 -6.86 -11.78
C VAL A 77 2.31 -6.59 -12.73
N GLY A 78 1.10 -6.52 -12.18
CA GLY A 78 -0.12 -6.32 -12.96
C GLY A 78 -0.63 -7.63 -13.56
N GLY A 79 -1.09 -7.58 -14.81
CA GLY A 79 -1.70 -8.72 -15.50
C GLY A 79 -2.33 -8.33 -16.83
N SER A 80 -3.17 -9.20 -17.39
CA SER A 80 -3.88 -8.94 -18.65
C SER A 80 -5.30 -9.49 -18.57
N ASP A 81 -6.21 -8.97 -19.39
CA ASP A 81 -7.57 -9.51 -19.52
C ASP A 81 -8.36 -9.57 -18.19
N HIS A 82 -8.12 -8.62 -17.28
CA HIS A 82 -8.64 -8.60 -15.91
C HIS A 82 -8.14 -9.75 -15.01
N ILE A 83 -7.10 -10.44 -15.43
CA ILE A 83 -6.46 -11.55 -14.73
C ILE A 83 -5.17 -11.06 -14.11
N LEU A 84 -5.04 -11.24 -12.80
CA LEU A 84 -3.83 -10.93 -12.06
C LEU A 84 -2.71 -11.90 -12.45
N GLY A 85 -1.54 -11.35 -12.76
CA GLY A 85 -0.37 -12.15 -13.10
C GLY A 85 0.13 -13.01 -11.95
N PRO A 86 0.81 -14.13 -12.26
CA PRO A 86 1.22 -15.10 -11.25
C PRO A 86 2.14 -14.47 -10.19
N GLY A 87 1.91 -14.84 -8.93
CA GLY A 87 2.70 -14.38 -7.77
C GLY A 87 2.35 -12.97 -7.27
N ASN A 88 1.51 -12.22 -7.99
CA ASN A 88 0.93 -10.99 -7.48
C ASN A 88 -0.28 -11.31 -6.61
N ARG A 89 -0.58 -10.44 -5.65
CA ARG A 89 -1.74 -10.60 -4.74
C ARG A 89 -2.32 -9.27 -4.34
N LEU A 90 -3.58 -9.27 -3.88
CA LEU A 90 -4.21 -8.10 -3.27
C LEU A 90 -3.55 -7.78 -1.92
N ALA A 91 -3.21 -6.50 -1.71
CA ALA A 91 -2.47 -6.02 -0.55
C ALA A 91 -3.34 -5.75 0.69
N HIS A 92 -4.43 -6.50 0.88
CA HIS A 92 -5.39 -6.25 1.96
C HIS A 92 -4.71 -6.25 3.34
N GLY A 93 -3.83 -7.22 3.59
CA GLY A 93 -3.11 -7.37 4.86
C GLY A 93 -2.07 -6.26 5.06
N GLU A 94 -1.30 -5.94 4.02
CA GLU A 94 -0.28 -4.90 4.06
C GLU A 94 -0.87 -3.51 4.25
N VAL A 95 -1.98 -3.19 3.56
CA VAL A 95 -2.70 -1.92 3.76
C VAL A 95 -3.35 -1.86 5.14
N ALA A 96 -3.92 -2.96 5.64
CA ALA A 96 -4.45 -3.02 7.00
C ALA A 96 -3.35 -2.81 8.06
N GLN A 97 -2.18 -3.42 7.86
CA GLN A 97 -1.03 -3.23 8.73
C GLN A 97 -0.56 -1.77 8.73
N LEU A 98 -0.44 -1.13 7.56
CA LEU A 98 -0.07 0.29 7.47
C LEU A 98 -1.07 1.19 8.22
N ARG A 99 -2.37 0.89 8.15
CA ARG A 99 -3.40 1.61 8.92
C ARG A 99 -3.23 1.43 10.42
N ALA A 100 -3.05 0.19 10.87
CA ALA A 100 -2.83 -0.12 12.28
C ALA A 100 -1.57 0.56 12.82
N GLU A 101 -0.48 0.54 12.06
CA GLU A 101 0.80 1.18 12.42
C GLU A 101 0.72 2.71 12.43
N ALA A 102 -0.03 3.32 11.50
CA ALA A 102 -0.29 4.77 11.49
C ALA A 102 -1.15 5.23 12.69
N GLY A 103 -1.81 4.28 13.37
CA GLY A 103 -2.69 4.50 14.52
C GLY A 103 -4.15 4.71 14.15
N GLY A 104 -4.58 4.17 13.00
CA GLY A 104 -5.98 4.00 12.66
C GLY A 104 -6.61 2.89 13.48
N LYS A 105 -7.87 3.09 13.90
CA LYS A 105 -8.71 2.06 14.51
C LYS A 105 -9.24 1.11 13.45
#